data_AF-K4LGL0-F1
#
_entry.id   AF-K4LGL0-F1
#
_cell.length_a   1.000
_cell.length_b   1.000
_cell.length_c   1.000
_cell.angle_alpha   90.00
_cell.angle_beta   90.00
_cell.angle_gamma   90.00
#
_symmetry.space_group_name_H-M   'P 1'
#
loop_
_entity.id
_entity.type
_entity.pdbx_description
1 polymer ?
#
loop_
_entity_poly.entity_id
_entity_poly.type
_entity_poly.pdbx_seq_one_letter_code
_entity_poly.pdbx_strand_id
1 'polypeptide(L)'
;MLEREKEKAVTRDIQAAVRMSRELRSDFLGLGDRLYREHPDVWERVKDDWREVWLPRIAVDVEVTSRLRRLGTIAEPLPIRTP
;
A
#
# COMPACT_ATOMS: atom_id res chain seq x y z
N MET A 1 -5.29 20.91 2.10
CA MET A 1 -6.54 20.32 1.54
C MET A 1 -6.21 19.27 0.48
N LEU A 2 -5.44 19.61 -0.57
CA LEU A 2 -5.10 18.68 -1.65
C LEU A 2 -4.36 17.40 -1.21
N GLU A 3 -3.40 17.50 -0.29
CA GLU A 3 -2.69 16.34 0.27
C GLU A 3 -3.64 15.39 0.98
N ARG A 4 -4.52 15.91 1.85
CA ARG A 4 -5.53 15.11 2.56
C ARG A 4 -6.50 14.40 1.62
N GLU A 5 -6.94 15.08 0.55
CA GLU A 5 -7.81 14.43 -0.46
C GLU A 5 -7.07 13.34 -1.23
N LYS A 6 -5.77 13.53 -1.50
CA LYS A 6 -4.92 12.49 -2.09
C LYS A 6 -4.71 11.31 -1.14
N GLU A 7 -4.48 11.56 0.15
CA GLU A 7 -4.38 10.51 1.18
C GLU A 7 -5.65 9.67 1.22
N LYS A 8 -6.83 10.31 1.24
CA LYS A 8 -8.13 9.62 1.22
C LYS A 8 -8.35 8.80 -0.04
N ALA A 9 -7.93 9.31 -1.21
CA ALA A 9 -8.05 8.58 -2.48
C ALA A 9 -7.19 7.31 -2.45
N VAL A 10 -5.90 7.45 -2.14
CA VAL A 10 -4.96 6.32 -2.08
C VAL A 10 -5.37 5.32 -1.00
N THR A 11 -5.87 5.78 0.16
CA THR A 11 -6.38 4.90 1.22
C THR A 11 -7.53 4.04 0.71
N ARG A 12 -8.49 4.63 -0.03
CA ARG A 12 -9.61 3.89 -0.61
C ARG A 12 -9.16 2.84 -1.63
N ASP A 13 -8.18 3.19 -2.46
CA ASP A 13 -7.62 2.28 -3.47
C ASP A 13 -6.91 1.09 -2.81
N ILE A 14 -6.09 1.34 -1.79
CA ILE A 14 -5.42 0.27 -1.02
C ILE A 14 -6.45 -0.61 -0.32
N GLN A 15 -7.45 -0.03 0.34
CA GLN A 15 -8.51 -0.80 0.98
C GLN A 15 -9.30 -1.64 -0.03
N ALA A 16 -9.53 -1.14 -1.24
CA ALA A 16 -10.16 -1.92 -2.31
C ALA A 16 -9.28 -3.10 -2.75
N ALA A 17 -7.97 -2.88 -2.92
CA ALA A 17 -7.03 -3.95 -3.24
C ALA A 17 -6.98 -5.03 -2.14
N VAL A 18 -6.98 -4.63 -0.86
CA VAL A 18 -7.05 -5.56 0.27
C VAL A 18 -8.34 -6.36 0.25
N ARG A 19 -9.49 -5.73 0.00
CA ARG A 19 -10.77 -6.45 -0.16
C ARG A 19 -10.71 -7.47 -1.31
N MET A 20 -10.21 -7.05 -2.47
CA MET A 20 -10.07 -7.92 -3.65
C MET A 20 -9.15 -9.11 -3.37
N SER A 21 -8.03 -8.90 -2.67
CA SER A 21 -7.13 -9.98 -2.25
C SER A 21 -7.84 -11.03 -1.40
N ARG A 22 -8.71 -10.60 -0.47
CA ARG A 22 -9.52 -11.51 0.36
C ARG A 22 -10.60 -12.24 -0.45
N GLU A 23 -11.34 -11.53 -1.31
CA GLU A 23 -12.41 -12.09 -2.14
C GLU A 23 -11.89 -13.14 -3.12
N LEU A 24 -10.73 -12.87 -3.74
CA LEU A 24 -10.09 -13.79 -4.68
C LEU A 24 -9.27 -14.90 -4.00
N ARG A 25 -9.14 -14.87 -2.66
CA ARG A 25 -8.22 -15.74 -1.91
C ARG A 25 -6.80 -15.74 -2.50
N SER A 26 -6.37 -14.57 -2.94
CA SER A 26 -5.12 -14.39 -3.68
C SER A 26 -4.25 -13.35 -3.00
N ASP A 27 -3.05 -13.74 -2.63
CA ASP A 27 -2.07 -12.90 -1.94
C ASP A 27 -1.16 -12.17 -2.92
N PHE A 28 -1.75 -11.37 -3.81
CA PHE A 28 -0.98 -10.55 -4.77
C PHE A 28 -0.35 -9.31 -4.11
N LEU A 29 -0.72 -9.01 -2.86
CA LEU A 29 -0.13 -7.95 -2.05
C LEU A 29 1.16 -8.40 -1.33
N GLY A 30 1.43 -9.72 -1.28
CA GLY A 30 2.67 -10.28 -0.73
C GLY A 30 2.73 -10.32 0.80
N LEU A 31 1.58 -10.43 1.47
CA LEU A 31 1.52 -10.48 2.94
C LEU A 31 2.15 -11.77 3.49
N GLY A 32 1.96 -12.90 2.81
CA GLY A 32 2.51 -14.19 3.18
C GLY A 32 4.01 -14.25 3.00
N ASP A 33 4.54 -13.63 1.93
CA ASP A 33 6.00 -13.51 1.73
C ASP A 33 6.65 -12.68 2.85
N ARG A 34 6.00 -11.58 3.25
CA ARG A 34 6.45 -10.78 4.40
C ARG A 34 6.45 -11.62 5.68
N LEU A 35 5.37 -12.34 5.95
CA LEU A 35 5.23 -13.21 7.13
C LEU A 35 6.28 -14.32 7.15
N TYR A 36 6.53 -14.97 6.00
CA TYR A 36 7.57 -15.98 5.84
C TYR A 36 8.96 -15.45 6.19
N ARG A 37 9.30 -14.24 5.71
CA ARG A 37 10.61 -13.64 5.94
C ARG A 37 10.82 -13.15 7.36
N GLU A 38 9.79 -12.63 8.02
CA GLU A 38 9.93 -12.05 9.36
C GLU A 38 9.61 -13.01 10.50
N HIS A 39 8.67 -13.94 10.28
CA HIS A 39 8.17 -14.88 11.28
C HIS A 39 8.03 -16.28 10.66
N PRO A 40 9.14 -16.94 10.28
CA PRO A 40 9.11 -18.23 9.61
C PRO A 40 8.43 -19.33 10.44
N ASP A 41 8.50 -19.25 11.77
CA ASP A 41 7.83 -20.17 12.70
C ASP A 41 6.30 -20.01 12.70
N VAL A 42 5.81 -18.79 12.49
CA VAL A 42 4.37 -18.52 12.32
C VAL A 42 3.95 -19.00 10.94
N TRP A 43 4.73 -18.68 9.90
CA TRP A 43 4.47 -19.12 8.53
C TRP A 43 4.30 -20.64 8.43
N GLU A 44 5.19 -21.42 9.04
CA GLU A 44 5.13 -22.88 9.02
C GLU A 44 3.80 -23.43 9.54
N ARG A 45 3.16 -22.74 10.49
CA ARG A 45 1.87 -23.12 11.09
C ARG A 45 0.65 -22.75 10.24
N VAL A 46 0.79 -21.79 9.32
CA VAL A 46 -0.34 -21.21 8.59
C VAL A 46 -0.26 -21.41 7.08
N LYS A 47 0.91 -21.80 6.54
CA LYS A 47 1.17 -21.86 5.09
C LYS A 47 0.20 -22.74 4.31
N ASP A 48 -0.19 -23.88 4.88
CA ASP A 48 -1.00 -24.89 4.18
C ASP A 48 -2.42 -24.38 3.91
N ASP A 49 -2.99 -23.63 4.85
CA ASP A 49 -4.32 -23.03 4.74
C ASP A 49 -4.28 -21.50 4.56
N TRP A 50 -3.13 -20.96 4.13
CA TRP A 50 -2.87 -19.52 4.12
C TRP A 50 -3.95 -18.74 3.38
N ARG A 51 -4.22 -19.12 2.13
CA ARG A 51 -5.16 -18.40 1.24
C ARG A 51 -6.61 -18.57 1.67
N GLU A 52 -6.96 -19.72 2.20
CA GLU A 52 -8.35 -20.11 2.47
C GLU A 52 -8.82 -19.66 3.86
N VAL A 53 -7.95 -19.72 4.87
CA VAL A 53 -8.32 -19.50 6.27
C VAL A 53 -7.72 -18.21 6.83
N TRP A 54 -6.43 -17.96 6.58
CA TRP A 54 -5.69 -16.91 7.28
C TRP A 54 -5.74 -15.57 6.57
N LEU A 55 -5.44 -15.53 5.27
CA LEU A 55 -5.44 -14.32 4.45
C LEU A 55 -6.75 -13.50 4.57
N PRO A 56 -7.96 -14.11 4.56
CA PRO A 56 -9.21 -13.36 4.73
C PRO A 56 -9.39 -12.72 6.12
N ARG A 57 -8.71 -13.23 7.15
CA ARG A 57 -8.89 -12.86 8.57
C ARG A 57 -7.86 -11.87 9.08
N ILE A 58 -6.79 -11.62 8.34
CA ILE A 58 -5.72 -10.71 8.76
C ILE A 58 -6.28 -9.29 8.89
N ALA A 59 -6.04 -8.68 10.06
CA ALA A 59 -6.27 -7.26 10.25
C ALA A 59 -5.20 -6.47 9.49
N VAL A 60 -5.64 -5.58 8.60
CA VAL A 60 -4.76 -4.70 7.82
C VAL A 60 -5.11 -3.28 8.19
N ASP A 61 -4.16 -2.59 8.81
CA ASP A 61 -4.24 -1.15 9.04
C ASP A 61 -3.53 -0.42 7.91
N VAL A 62 -4.13 0.66 7.42
CA VAL A 62 -3.66 1.41 6.24
C VAL A 62 -3.40 2.84 6.65
N GLU A 63 -2.12 3.18 6.77
CA GLU A 63 -1.66 4.55 7.01
C GLU A 63 -1.08 5.14 5.74
N VAL A 64 -1.66 6.27 5.28
CA VAL A 64 -1.18 6.99 4.09
C VAL A 64 -0.87 8.42 4.47
N THR A 65 0.38 8.83 4.25
CA THR A 65 0.83 10.23 4.36
C THR A 65 1.18 10.75 2.97
N SER A 66 0.60 11.88 2.57
CA SER A 66 0.93 12.56 1.32
C SER A 66 1.66 13.86 1.57
N ARG A 67 2.69 14.12 0.76
CA ARG A 67 3.40 15.40 0.75
C ARG A 67 3.53 15.93 -0.66
N LEU A 68 3.02 17.13 -0.89
CA LEU A 68 3.10 17.83 -2.16
C LEU A 68 4.39 18.64 -2.22
N ARG A 69 5.37 18.16 -2.98
CA ARG A 69 6.68 18.80 -3.07
C ARG A 69 6.72 20.01 -4.00
N ARG A 70 5.86 20.06 -5.02
CA ARG A 70 5.77 21.15 -6.00
C ARG A 70 4.33 21.26 -6.48
N LEU A 71 3.85 22.49 -6.64
CA LEU A 71 2.51 22.79 -7.17
C LEU A 71 2.48 22.85 -8.71
N GLY A 72 3.65 22.79 -9.36
CA GLY A 72 3.77 22.99 -10.81
C GLY A 72 3.73 24.47 -11.23
N THR A 73 3.47 25.39 -10.30
CA THR A 73 3.60 26.83 -10.52
C THR A 73 5.08 27.21 -10.49
N ILE A 74 5.60 27.66 -11.63
CA ILE A 74 6.88 28.35 -11.67
C ILE A 74 6.63 29.75 -11.11
N ALA A 75 7.07 30.02 -9.87
CA ALA A 75 6.96 31.36 -9.28
C ALA A 75 7.97 32.34 -9.90
N GLU A 76 9.14 31.84 -10.28
CA GLU A 76 10.20 32.60 -10.94
C GLU A 76 10.72 31.82 -12.15
N PRO A 77 10.82 32.44 -13.34
CA PRO A 77 11.37 31.79 -14.53
C PRO A 77 12.75 31.21 -14.24
N LEU A 78 13.04 30.03 -14.82
CA LEU A 78 14.38 29.47 -14.76
C LEU A 78 15.37 30.47 -15.39
N PRO A 79 16.45 30.87 -14.69
CA PRO A 79 17.42 31.79 -15.25
C PRO A 79 18.06 31.14 -16.48
N ILE A 80 17.87 31.77 -17.64
CA ILE A 80 18.49 31.35 -18.89
C ILE A 80 19.99 31.64 -18.74
N ARG A 81 20.81 30.60 -18.59
CA ARG A 81 22.26 30.74 -18.74
C ARG A 81 22.55 30.92 -20.23
N THR A 82 22.73 32.17 -20.67
CA THR A 82 23.41 32.45 -21.93
C THR A 82 24.90 32.10 -21.83
N PRO A 83 25.51 31.58 -22.90
CA PRO A 83 26.92 31.17 -22.93
C PRO A 83 27.88 32.34 -22.71
#